data_AF-A0A520UYM1-F1
#
_entry.id   AF-A0A520UYM1-F1
#
_cell.length_a   1.000
_cell.length_b   1.000
_cell.length_c   1.000
_cell.angle_alpha   90.00
_cell.angle_beta   90.00
_cell.angle_gamma   90.00
#
_symmetry.space_group_name_H-M   'P 1'
#
loop_
_entity.id
_entity.type
_entity.pdbx_description
1 polymer ?
#
loop_
_entity_poly.entity_id
_entity_poly.type
_entity_poly.pdbx_seq_one_letter_code
_entity_poly.pdbx_strand_id
1 'polypeptide(L)'
;MARIPATILQHFIGLSDYERRLAIDKASRELGMTVEQIEAEIENFQNGGFNQDQHIAESPVEVPRKKSIFNRLKKQKEGGPEFVDDSHKYRFRYDPSVAGKARQDKATQAISCPHCKAALGIPDKRPIRVTCPACMMDSTFED
;
A
#
# COMPACT_ATOMS: atom_id res chain seq x y z
N MET A 1 34.16 -7.26 19.31
CA MET A 1 33.16 -8.14 18.66
C MET A 1 31.80 -7.62 19.08
N ALA A 2 31.09 -6.92 18.18
CA ALA A 2 29.70 -6.56 18.43
C ALA A 2 28.91 -7.87 18.47
N ARG A 3 28.17 -8.10 19.55
CA ARG A 3 27.35 -9.31 19.73
C ARG A 3 25.89 -8.91 19.50
N ILE A 4 25.17 -9.68 18.68
CA ILE A 4 23.72 -9.48 18.54
C ILE A 4 23.07 -9.85 19.89
N PRO A 5 22.17 -9.00 20.43
CA PRO A 5 21.47 -9.33 21.67
C PRO A 5 20.58 -10.56 21.47
N ALA A 6 20.59 -11.48 22.45
CA ALA A 6 19.89 -12.76 22.38
C ALA A 6 18.37 -12.62 22.16
N THR A 7 17.77 -11.51 22.60
CA THR A 7 16.35 -11.21 22.38
C THR A 7 15.99 -11.06 20.90
N ILE A 8 16.91 -10.50 20.09
CA ILE A 8 16.71 -10.33 18.65
C ILE A 8 16.85 -11.67 17.93
N LEU A 9 17.80 -12.51 18.35
CA LEU A 9 17.98 -13.87 17.79
C LEU A 9 16.77 -14.76 18.05
N GLN A 10 16.19 -14.68 19.26
CA GLN A 10 14.96 -15.39 19.60
C GLN A 10 13.77 -14.94 18.72
N HIS A 11 13.70 -13.65 18.39
CA HIS A 11 12.64 -13.13 17.53
C HIS A 11 12.71 -13.70 16.11
N PHE A 12 13.91 -13.85 15.52
CA PHE A 12 14.07 -14.39 14.17
C PHE A 12 13.63 -15.85 14.04
N ILE A 13 13.71 -16.63 15.11
CA ILE A 13 13.32 -18.06 15.11
C ILE A 13 11.80 -18.22 15.06
N GLY A 14 11.04 -17.26 15.61
CA GLY A 14 9.58 -17.31 15.63
C GLY A 14 8.88 -16.74 14.39
N LEU A 15 9.63 -16.15 13.45
CA LEU A 15 9.08 -15.53 12.24
C LEU A 15 8.99 -16.52 11.07
N SER A 16 8.06 -16.25 10.15
CA SER A 16 8.00 -16.94 8.86
C SER A 16 9.24 -16.64 8.00
N ASP A 17 9.56 -17.48 7.02
CA ASP A 17 10.79 -17.35 6.21
C ASP A 17 10.94 -15.97 5.53
N TYR A 18 9.83 -15.41 5.03
CA TYR A 18 9.84 -14.10 4.39
C TYR A 18 10.06 -12.96 5.41
N GLU A 19 9.35 -13.00 6.54
CA GLU A 19 9.49 -12.01 7.60
C GLU A 19 10.87 -12.07 8.25
N ARG A 20 11.43 -13.28 8.40
CA ARG A 20 12.79 -13.52 8.87
C ARG A 20 13.81 -12.81 7.98
N ARG A 21 13.73 -12.97 6.66
CA ARG A 21 14.62 -12.27 5.71
C ARG A 21 14.51 -10.75 5.83
N LEU A 22 13.29 -10.22 5.88
CA LEU A 22 13.06 -8.78 6.01
C LEU A 22 13.61 -8.23 7.33
N ALA A 23 13.48 -8.99 8.42
CA ALA A 23 13.95 -8.60 9.73
C ALA A 23 15.49 -8.66 9.82
N ILE A 24 16.14 -9.63 9.16
CA ILE A 24 17.61 -9.68 9.03
C ILE A 24 18.13 -8.48 8.22
N ASP A 25 17.48 -8.15 7.10
CA ASP A 25 17.82 -6.97 6.29
C ASP A 25 17.68 -5.65 7.05
N LYS A 26 16.73 -5.59 7.99
CA LYS A 26 16.59 -4.44 8.88
C LYS A 26 17.69 -4.41 9.94
N ALA A 27 17.98 -5.55 10.56
CA ALA A 27 19.00 -5.67 11.60
C ALA A 27 20.41 -5.41 11.07
N SER A 28 20.72 -5.80 9.82
CA SER A 28 22.00 -5.51 9.17
C SER A 28 22.26 -4.00 9.08
N ARG A 29 21.22 -3.21 8.78
CA ARG A 29 21.30 -1.74 8.71
C ARG A 29 21.41 -1.10 10.09
N GLU A 30 20.71 -1.63 11.10
CA GLU A 30 20.71 -1.10 12.47
C GLU A 30 22.01 -1.40 13.22
N LEU A 31 22.55 -2.62 13.05
CA LEU A 31 23.74 -3.10 13.76
C LEU A 31 25.03 -2.95 12.95
N GLY A 32 24.93 -2.59 11.66
CA GLY A 32 26.09 -2.44 10.77
C GLY A 32 26.83 -3.76 10.49
N MET A 33 26.12 -4.89 10.55
CA MET A 33 26.65 -6.23 10.31
C MET A 33 26.26 -6.74 8.93
N THR A 34 27.04 -7.66 8.37
CA THR A 34 26.66 -8.33 7.12
C THR A 34 25.54 -9.34 7.38
N VAL A 35 24.70 -9.58 6.38
CA VAL A 35 23.60 -10.55 6.43
C VAL A 35 24.12 -11.94 6.79
N GLU A 36 25.22 -12.36 6.18
CA GLU A 36 25.88 -13.66 6.41
C GLU A 36 26.33 -13.84 7.87
N GLN A 37 26.82 -12.77 8.50
CA GLN A 37 27.25 -12.81 9.89
C GLN A 37 26.06 -12.98 10.85
N ILE A 38 24.93 -12.34 10.55
CA ILE A 38 23.69 -12.46 11.33
C ILE A 38 23.11 -13.88 11.19
N GLU A 39 23.12 -14.44 9.98
CA GLU A 39 22.64 -15.80 9.72
C GLU A 39 23.48 -16.85 10.48
N ALA A 40 24.80 -16.72 10.46
CA ALA A 40 25.69 -17.60 11.22
C ALA A 40 25.45 -17.50 12.74
N GLU A 41 25.14 -16.31 13.27
CA GLU A 41 24.78 -16.14 14.68
C GLU A 41 23.42 -16.78 15.02
N ILE A 42 22.43 -16.72 14.12
CA ILE A 42 21.13 -17.40 14.29
C ILE A 42 21.32 -18.91 14.31
N GLU A 43 22.11 -19.47 13.39
CA GLU A 43 22.38 -20.92 13.32
C GLU A 43 23.15 -21.41 14.55
N ASN A 44 24.16 -20.65 15.00
CA ASN A 44 24.88 -20.95 16.23
C ASN A 44 23.95 -20.91 17.46
N PHE A 45 23.01 -19.98 17.50
CA PHE A 45 22.02 -19.87 18.58
C PHE A 45 20.99 -21.02 18.53
N GLN A 46 20.61 -21.46 17.33
CA GLN A 46 19.71 -22.61 17.14
C GLN A 46 20.38 -23.94 17.52
N ASN A 47 21.65 -24.11 17.15
CA ASN A 47 22.44 -25.31 17.46
C ASN A 47 22.92 -25.36 18.92
N GLY A 48 23.03 -24.20 19.58
CA GLY A 48 23.49 -24.06 20.97
C GLY A 48 22.54 -24.60 22.05
N GLY A 49 21.40 -25.17 21.68
CA GLY A 49 20.45 -25.79 22.61
C GLY A 49 19.71 -24.77 23.46
N PHE A 50 18.44 -24.57 23.13
CA PHE A 50 17.48 -23.81 23.94
C PHE A 50 17.15 -24.60 25.23
N ASN A 51 18.06 -24.58 26.22
CA ASN A 51 17.77 -25.10 27.56
C ASN A 51 17.64 -23.92 28.53
N GLN A 52 16.45 -23.31 28.55
CA GLN A 52 15.88 -22.79 29.79
C GLN A 52 14.38 -23.03 29.78
N ASP A 53 13.98 -24.06 30.53
CA ASP A 53 12.71 -24.09 31.22
C ASP A 53 12.48 -22.75 31.93
N GLN A 54 11.52 -21.98 31.42
CA GLN A 54 10.67 -21.18 32.29
C GLN A 54 9.23 -21.59 32.02
N HIS A 55 8.77 -22.54 32.83
CA HIS A 55 7.37 -22.68 33.20
C HIS A 55 6.80 -21.28 33.50
N ILE A 56 5.98 -20.76 32.60
CA ILE A 56 5.04 -19.70 32.94
C ILE A 56 3.70 -20.40 33.10
N ALA A 57 3.31 -20.55 34.36
CA ALA A 57 2.00 -20.99 34.77
C ALA A 57 0.92 -20.20 34.03
N GLU A 58 -0.07 -20.92 33.52
CA GLU A 58 -1.32 -20.39 33.00
C GLU A 58 -2.03 -19.60 34.11
N SER A 59 -1.85 -18.28 34.09
CA SER A 59 -2.73 -17.33 34.74
C SER A 59 -3.58 -16.70 33.64
N PRO A 60 -4.92 -16.62 33.77
CA PRO A 60 -5.75 -15.93 32.81
C PRO A 60 -5.52 -14.42 32.97
N VAL A 61 -4.49 -13.91 32.31
CA VAL A 61 -4.25 -12.48 32.20
C VAL A 61 -5.32 -11.95 31.24
N GLU A 62 -6.32 -11.28 31.81
CA GLU A 62 -7.27 -10.46 31.09
C GLU A 62 -6.54 -9.60 30.06
N VAL A 63 -6.85 -9.84 28.79
CA VAL A 63 -6.35 -9.06 27.67
C VAL A 63 -6.61 -7.58 27.99
N PRO A 64 -5.57 -6.73 28.14
CA PRO A 64 -5.81 -5.30 28.29
C PRO A 64 -6.44 -4.86 26.98
N ARG A 65 -7.75 -4.61 26.99
CA ARG A 65 -8.42 -3.97 25.86
C ARG A 65 -7.66 -2.67 25.64
N LYS A 66 -6.87 -2.61 24.57
CA LYS A 66 -6.25 -1.37 24.08
C LYS A 66 -7.41 -0.44 23.76
N LYS A 67 -7.82 0.38 24.73
CA LYS A 67 -8.64 1.56 24.48
C LYS A 67 -7.78 2.40 23.57
N SER A 68 -8.15 2.53 22.30
CA SER A 68 -7.42 3.39 21.38
C SER A 68 -7.46 4.80 21.95
N ILE A 69 -6.35 5.26 22.52
CA ILE A 69 -6.17 6.66 22.95
C ILE A 69 -6.21 7.59 21.71
N PHE A 70 -6.15 7.02 20.50
CA PHE A 70 -6.50 7.67 19.25
C PHE A 70 -8.02 7.95 19.16
N ASN A 71 -8.51 8.84 20.02
CA ASN A 71 -9.41 9.85 19.50
C ASN A 71 -8.55 10.76 18.63
N ARG A 72 -8.59 10.58 17.30
CA ARG A 72 -8.14 11.64 16.38
C ARG A 72 -9.11 12.81 16.52
N LEU A 73 -8.99 13.55 17.61
CA LEU A 73 -9.53 14.89 17.69
C LEU A 73 -8.77 15.67 16.63
N LYS A 74 -9.46 16.03 15.54
CA LYS A 74 -8.92 16.86 14.46
C LYS A 74 -8.59 18.25 15.02
N LYS A 75 -7.50 18.38 15.76
CA LYS A 75 -6.89 19.68 16.03
C LYS A 75 -6.11 20.04 14.77
N GLN A 76 -6.75 20.79 13.88
CA GLN A 76 -6.06 21.48 12.80
C GLN A 76 -4.94 22.30 13.45
N LYS A 77 -3.69 22.00 13.12
CA LYS A 77 -2.56 22.83 13.54
C LYS A 77 -2.62 24.11 12.71
N GLU A 78 -2.77 25.24 13.38
CA GLU A 78 -2.79 26.57 12.79
C GLU A 78 -1.46 26.77 12.04
N GLY A 79 -1.51 26.86 10.71
CA GLY A 79 -0.34 26.96 9.82
C GLY A 79 0.04 25.70 9.04
N GLY A 80 -0.68 24.57 9.21
CA GLY A 80 -0.54 23.39 8.35
C GLY A 80 -1.41 23.47 7.08
N PRO A 81 -1.07 22.76 6.00
CA PRO A 81 -1.94 22.67 4.82
C PRO A 81 -3.29 22.07 5.21
N GLU A 82 -4.36 22.61 4.62
CA GLU A 82 -5.73 22.10 4.81
C GLU A 82 -5.84 20.72 4.15
N PHE A 83 -5.92 19.68 4.97
CA PHE A 83 -6.14 18.32 4.47
C PHE A 83 -7.62 18.16 4.13
N VAL A 84 -7.93 18.12 2.83
CA VAL A 84 -9.28 17.82 2.37
C VAL A 84 -9.64 16.38 2.73
N ASP A 85 -10.74 16.22 3.47
CA ASP A 85 -11.22 14.90 3.95
C ASP A 85 -11.50 13.92 2.80
N ASP A 86 -11.84 14.41 1.61
CA ASP A 86 -12.17 13.61 0.43
C ASP A 86 -11.15 13.78 -0.71
N SER A 87 -9.91 13.42 -0.41
CA SER A 87 -8.80 13.42 -1.39
C SER A 87 -9.06 12.53 -2.63
N HIS A 88 -10.03 11.61 -2.57
CA HIS A 88 -10.38 10.72 -3.68
C HIS A 88 -11.06 11.44 -4.84
N LYS A 89 -11.78 12.54 -4.58
CA LYS A 89 -12.42 13.36 -5.63
C LYS A 89 -11.44 14.02 -6.59
N TYR A 90 -10.22 14.25 -6.14
CA TYR A 90 -9.17 14.93 -6.91
C TYR A 90 -8.22 13.97 -7.62
N ARG A 91 -8.47 12.65 -7.54
CA ARG A 91 -7.71 11.66 -8.31
C ARG A 91 -8.16 11.71 -9.78
N PHE A 92 -7.19 11.70 -10.69
CA PHE A 92 -7.47 11.54 -12.12
C PHE A 92 -8.26 10.25 -12.34
N ARG A 93 -9.32 10.32 -13.15
CA ARG A 93 -10.18 9.17 -13.49
C ARG A 93 -9.50 8.22 -14.48
N TYR A 94 -8.27 7.83 -14.20
CA TYR A 94 -7.61 6.75 -14.91
C TYR A 94 -8.17 5.43 -14.38
N ASP A 95 -8.76 4.65 -15.28
CA ASP A 95 -9.22 3.30 -14.99
C ASP A 95 -8.12 2.32 -15.43
N PRO A 96 -7.29 1.78 -14.52
CA PRO A 96 -6.18 0.89 -14.85
C PRO A 96 -6.63 -0.52 -15.25
N SER A 97 -7.94 -0.81 -15.19
CA SER A 97 -8.46 -2.13 -15.55
C SER A 97 -8.20 -2.46 -17.02
N VAL A 98 -8.18 -3.76 -17.34
CA VAL A 98 -8.07 -4.25 -18.73
C VAL A 98 -9.19 -3.67 -19.60
N ALA A 99 -10.40 -3.53 -19.04
CA ALA A 99 -11.54 -2.92 -19.70
C ALA A 99 -11.38 -1.39 -19.90
N GLY A 100 -10.68 -0.71 -18.98
CA GLY A 100 -10.30 0.70 -19.12
C GLY A 100 -9.34 0.91 -20.30
N LYS A 101 -8.28 0.10 -20.36
CA LYS A 101 -7.30 0.13 -21.47
C LYS A 101 -7.96 -0.14 -22.83
N ALA A 102 -8.77 -1.20 -22.93
CA ALA A 102 -9.47 -1.54 -24.18
C ALA A 102 -10.44 -0.45 -24.67
N ARG A 103 -10.98 0.41 -23.77
CA ARG A 103 -11.78 1.58 -24.16
C ARG A 103 -10.92 2.73 -24.64
N GLN A 104 -9.77 2.95 -24.01
CA GLN A 104 -8.79 3.97 -24.42
C GLN A 104 -8.20 3.65 -25.79
N ASP A 105 -7.85 2.38 -26.04
CA ASP A 105 -7.28 1.93 -27.33
C ASP A 105 -8.24 2.12 -28.51
N LYS A 106 -9.56 2.10 -28.24
CA LYS A 106 -10.61 2.30 -29.26
C LYS A 106 -10.89 3.78 -29.56
N ALA A 107 -10.39 4.72 -28.77
CA ALA A 107 -10.59 6.15 -28.95
C ALA A 107 -9.47 6.73 -29.83
N THR A 108 -9.63 6.58 -31.15
CA THR A 108 -8.63 6.94 -32.16
C THR A 108 -8.67 8.41 -32.57
N GLN A 109 -9.85 9.05 -32.51
CA GLN A 109 -10.05 10.47 -32.86
C GLN A 109 -10.53 11.27 -31.64
N ALA A 110 -10.23 12.57 -31.65
CA ALA A 110 -10.72 13.53 -30.65
C ALA A 110 -11.62 14.58 -31.32
N ILE A 111 -12.85 14.74 -30.82
CA ILE A 111 -13.82 15.74 -31.31
C ILE A 111 -14.34 16.55 -30.10
N SER A 112 -14.69 17.81 -30.32
CA SER A 112 -15.34 18.64 -29.29
C SER A 112 -16.86 18.42 -29.27
N CYS A 113 -17.43 18.29 -28.07
CA CYS A 113 -18.88 18.26 -27.91
C CYS A 113 -19.50 19.60 -28.39
N PRO A 114 -20.56 19.60 -29.21
CA PRO A 114 -21.18 20.83 -29.70
C PRO A 114 -21.83 21.67 -28.60
N HIS A 115 -22.26 21.05 -27.49
CA HIS A 115 -22.94 21.74 -26.39
C HIS A 115 -21.99 22.35 -25.36
N CYS A 116 -21.03 21.57 -24.85
CA CYS A 116 -20.15 21.99 -23.76
C CYS A 116 -18.69 22.20 -24.16
N LYS A 117 -18.34 21.96 -25.44
CA LYS A 117 -16.97 22.06 -25.98
C LYS A 117 -15.95 21.16 -25.27
N ALA A 118 -16.39 20.19 -24.47
CA ALA A 118 -15.51 19.19 -23.88
C ALA A 118 -14.89 18.31 -24.97
N ALA A 119 -13.61 17.97 -24.82
CA ALA A 119 -12.91 17.05 -25.71
C ALA A 119 -13.37 15.59 -25.45
N LEU A 120 -13.77 14.88 -26.51
CA LEU A 120 -14.26 13.51 -26.47
C LEU A 120 -13.40 12.63 -27.38
N GLY A 121 -12.88 11.53 -26.82
CA GLY A 121 -12.23 10.46 -27.58
C GLY A 121 -13.24 9.50 -28.16
N ILE A 122 -13.23 9.31 -29.48
CA ILE A 122 -14.27 8.63 -30.26
C ILE A 122 -13.59 7.73 -31.32
N PRO A 123 -14.17 6.56 -31.67
CA PRO A 123 -13.66 5.72 -32.76
C PRO A 123 -13.90 6.31 -34.16
N ASP A 124 -13.06 5.95 -35.12
CA ASP A 124 -13.08 6.46 -36.50
C ASP A 124 -14.24 5.94 -37.37
N LYS A 125 -15.04 5.01 -36.87
CA LYS A 125 -16.23 4.51 -37.58
C LYS A 125 -17.39 5.47 -37.41
N ARG A 126 -17.96 5.95 -38.51
CA ARG A 126 -19.21 6.71 -38.58
C ARG A 126 -20.27 5.93 -39.38
N PRO A 127 -21.58 6.16 -39.18
CA PRO A 127 -22.22 7.10 -38.25
C PRO A 127 -22.24 6.59 -36.81
N ILE A 128 -22.15 7.51 -35.85
CA ILE A 128 -22.10 7.20 -34.41
C ILE A 128 -22.99 8.14 -33.59
N ARG A 129 -23.55 7.58 -32.51
CA ARG A 129 -24.23 8.32 -31.45
C ARG A 129 -23.31 8.38 -30.25
N VAL A 130 -22.96 9.59 -29.82
CA VAL A 130 -22.06 9.81 -28.68
C VAL A 130 -22.79 10.62 -27.63
N THR A 131 -22.85 10.07 -26.42
CA THR A 131 -23.33 10.77 -25.22
C THR A 131 -22.14 11.42 -24.52
N CYS A 132 -22.18 12.74 -24.36
CA CYS A 132 -21.09 13.46 -23.70
C CYS A 132 -21.13 13.20 -22.17
N PRO A 133 -20.03 12.73 -21.54
CA PRO A 133 -20.00 12.52 -20.08
C PRO A 133 -20.02 13.82 -19.26
N ALA A 134 -19.77 14.98 -19.88
CA ALA A 134 -19.76 16.27 -19.19
C ALA A 134 -21.15 16.92 -19.13
N CYS A 135 -21.93 16.86 -20.22
CA CYS A 135 -23.25 17.50 -20.29
C CYS A 135 -24.43 16.52 -20.50
N MET A 136 -24.16 15.22 -20.63
CA MET A 136 -25.16 14.16 -20.86
C MET A 136 -26.02 14.34 -22.13
N MET A 137 -25.62 15.22 -23.05
CA MET A 137 -26.31 15.40 -24.33
C MET A 137 -25.80 14.39 -25.36
N ASP A 138 -26.74 13.89 -26.15
CA ASP A 138 -26.47 13.02 -27.29
C ASP A 138 -26.21 13.85 -28.54
N SER A 139 -25.12 13.53 -29.24
CA SER A 139 -24.78 14.11 -30.53
C SER A 139 -24.52 13.02 -31.55
N THR A 140 -25.05 13.19 -32.76
CA THR A 140 -24.77 12.34 -33.93
C THR A 140 -23.68 12.97 -34.76
N PHE A 141 -22.65 12.19 -35.12
CA PHE A 141 -21.62 12.63 -36.04
C PHE A 141 -21.67 11.79 -37.31
N GLU A 142 -21.96 12.47 -38.41
CA GLU A 142 -21.96 11.98 -39.79
C GLU A 142 -20.86 12.78 -40.50
N ASP A 143 -19.80 12.08 -40.93
CA ASP A 143 -18.55 12.55 -41.58
C ASP A 143 -17.63 13.58 -40.87
#